data_AF-A0A6P1VVS9-F1
#
_entry.id   AF-A0A6P1VVS9-F1
#
_cell.length_a   1.000
_cell.length_b   1.000
_cell.length_c   1.000
_cell.angle_alpha   90.00
_cell.angle_beta   90.00
_cell.angle_gamma   90.00
#
_symmetry.space_group_name_H-M   'P 1'
#
loop_
_entity.id
_entity.type
_entity.pdbx_description
1 polymer ?
#
loop_
_entity_poly.entity_id
_entity_poly.type
_entity_poly.pdbx_seq_one_letter_code
_entity_poly.pdbx_strand_id
1 'polypeptide(L)'
;MDDAKAYVTASRYETFMCRALNCGSDPSDEAHLSVMKDLILLEEGKPRLNRGSVEEHFKYVKKLIGKGLAYSMRYSLPSHDKDVLTKLQGQLDMASNSGELMAVIDSAIEATDLLQ
;
A
#
# COMPACT_ATOMS: atom_id res chain seq x y z
N MET A 1 -3.28 -16.58 15.31
CA MET A 1 -2.51 -15.39 15.73
C MET A 1 -2.10 -14.54 14.54
N ASP A 2 -1.75 -15.12 13.39
CA ASP A 2 -1.18 -14.31 12.30
C ASP A 2 -2.19 -13.58 11.39
N ASP A 3 -3.47 -13.95 11.38
CA ASP A 3 -4.49 -13.16 10.66
C ASP A 3 -4.68 -11.76 11.28
N ALA A 4 -4.51 -11.64 12.60
CA ALA A 4 -4.55 -10.35 13.30
C ALA A 4 -3.33 -9.47 12.96
N LYS A 5 -2.14 -10.07 12.82
CA LYS A 5 -0.92 -9.36 12.38
C LYS A 5 -1.05 -8.89 10.94
N ALA A 6 -1.51 -9.77 10.04
CA ALA A 6 -1.75 -9.41 8.65
C ALA A 6 -2.82 -8.31 8.51
N TYR A 7 -3.86 -8.35 9.34
CA TYR A 7 -4.88 -7.31 9.42
C TYR A 7 -4.27 -5.95 9.83
N VAL A 8 -3.55 -5.89 10.95
CA VAL A 8 -2.93 -4.63 11.43
C VAL A 8 -2.00 -4.04 10.38
N THR A 9 -1.16 -4.87 9.74
CA THR A 9 -0.27 -4.43 8.66
C THR A 9 -1.06 -3.90 7.47
N ALA A 10 -2.09 -4.63 7.02
CA ALA A 10 -2.92 -4.21 5.89
C ALA A 10 -3.74 -2.95 6.18
N SER A 11 -4.10 -2.67 7.44
CA SER A 11 -4.82 -1.44 7.81
C SER A 11 -3.98 -0.17 7.59
N ARG A 12 -2.66 -0.25 7.71
CA ARG A 12 -1.78 0.88 7.36
C ARG A 12 -1.79 1.15 5.85
N TYR A 13 -1.75 0.09 5.04
CA TYR A 13 -1.93 0.19 3.59
C TYR A 13 -3.27 0.85 3.22
N GLU A 14 -4.37 0.36 3.80
CA GLU A 14 -5.70 0.92 3.59
C GLU A 14 -5.73 2.41 3.96
N THR A 15 -5.17 2.79 5.11
CA THR A 15 -5.09 4.19 5.56
C THR A 15 -4.37 5.07 4.52
N PHE A 16 -3.22 4.63 4.02
CA PHE A 16 -2.49 5.36 2.97
C PHE A 16 -3.34 5.50 1.71
N MET A 17 -3.92 4.42 1.20
CA MET A 17 -4.71 4.44 -0.03
C MET A 17 -5.93 5.34 0.10
N CYS A 18 -6.64 5.27 1.23
CA CYS A 18 -7.82 6.09 1.48
C CYS A 18 -7.50 7.59 1.53
N ARG A 19 -6.36 7.94 2.15
CA ARG A 19 -5.88 9.33 2.18
C ARG A 19 -5.42 9.79 0.80
N ALA A 20 -4.62 8.98 0.13
CA ALA A 20 -4.05 9.30 -1.17
C ALA A 20 -5.11 9.42 -2.26
N LEU A 21 -6.20 8.65 -2.21
CA LEU A 21 -7.25 8.67 -3.23
C LEU A 21 -8.52 9.42 -2.83
N ASN A 22 -8.52 10.07 -1.66
CA ASN A 22 -9.67 10.76 -1.08
C ASN A 22 -10.90 9.85 -1.05
N CYS A 23 -10.73 8.65 -0.50
CA CYS A 23 -11.78 7.64 -0.33
C CYS A 23 -12.82 8.14 0.68
N GLY A 24 -13.77 8.92 0.18
CA GLY A 24 -14.97 9.29 0.89
C GLY A 24 -16.12 8.42 0.39
N SER A 25 -16.37 7.28 1.03
CA SER A 25 -17.64 6.55 1.01
C SER A 25 -17.87 5.52 -0.13
N ASP A 26 -16.85 5.00 -0.82
CA ASP A 26 -17.06 4.00 -1.87
C ASP A 26 -16.84 2.57 -1.32
N PRO A 27 -17.79 1.62 -1.49
CA PRO A 27 -17.64 0.24 -0.99
C PRO A 27 -16.47 -0.53 -1.61
N SER A 28 -15.78 0.03 -2.60
CA SER A 28 -14.48 -0.45 -3.08
C SER A 28 -13.32 -0.26 -2.08
N ASP A 29 -13.50 0.50 -1.00
CA ASP A 29 -12.49 0.77 0.02
C ASP A 29 -12.13 -0.47 0.87
N GLU A 30 -13.11 -1.33 1.19
CA GLU A 30 -12.86 -2.64 1.84
C GLU A 30 -11.99 -3.57 0.97
N ALA A 31 -11.90 -3.31 -0.34
CA ALA A 31 -11.05 -4.07 -1.24
C ALA A 31 -9.56 -3.82 -0.97
N HIS A 32 -9.17 -2.65 -0.46
CA HIS A 32 -7.75 -2.34 -0.21
C HIS A 32 -7.19 -3.16 0.95
N LEU A 33 -7.87 -3.16 2.09
CA LEU A 33 -7.48 -3.99 3.24
C LEU A 33 -7.38 -5.47 2.86
N SER A 34 -8.40 -5.97 2.16
CA SER A 34 -8.43 -7.35 1.68
C SER A 34 -7.23 -7.66 0.77
N VAL A 35 -6.92 -6.79 -0.19
CA VAL A 35 -5.85 -7.00 -1.18
C VAL A 35 -4.47 -7.11 -0.53
N MET A 36 -4.13 -6.25 0.44
CA MET A 36 -2.82 -6.33 1.10
C MET A 36 -2.75 -7.48 2.10
N LYS A 37 -3.84 -7.73 2.84
CA LYS A 37 -3.91 -8.88 3.74
C LYS A 37 -3.72 -10.20 2.97
N ASP A 38 -4.31 -10.30 1.79
CA ASP A 38 -4.22 -11.46 0.91
C ASP A 38 -2.77 -11.71 0.47
N LEU A 39 -2.04 -10.67 0.07
CA LEU A 39 -0.64 -10.79 -0.30
C LEU A 39 0.22 -11.32 0.86
N ILE A 40 0.08 -10.74 2.07
CA ILE A 40 0.84 -11.15 3.26
C ILE A 40 0.59 -12.63 3.57
N LEU A 41 -0.68 -13.06 3.58
CA LEU A 41 -1.05 -14.44 3.86
C LEU A 41 -0.52 -15.41 2.79
N LEU A 42 -0.53 -15.01 1.51
CA LEU A 42 0.00 -15.81 0.40
C LEU A 42 1.52 -15.98 0.49
N GLU A 43 2.27 -14.93 0.85
CA GLU A 43 3.72 -15.02 1.08
C GLU A 43 4.08 -15.93 2.27
N GLU A 44 3.22 -15.99 3.30
CA GLU A 44 3.35 -16.92 4.43
C GLU A 44 2.98 -18.38 4.07
N GLY A 45 2.63 -18.67 2.82
CA GLY A 45 2.26 -20.01 2.35
C GLY A 45 0.87 -20.46 2.80
N LYS A 46 0.00 -19.53 3.23
CA LYS A 46 -1.35 -19.88 3.67
C LYS A 46 -2.28 -20.08 2.47
N PRO A 47 -3.01 -21.20 2.43
CA PRO A 47 -3.90 -21.50 1.32
C PRO A 47 -5.09 -20.54 1.28
N ARG A 48 -5.48 -20.13 0.08
CA ARG A 48 -6.76 -19.46 -0.19
C ARG A 48 -7.47 -20.05 -1.39
N LEU A 49 -8.78 -19.89 -1.37
CA LEU A 49 -9.69 -20.64 -2.22
C LEU A 49 -9.68 -20.26 -3.71
N ASN A 50 -9.31 -19.05 -4.15
CA ASN A 50 -9.55 -18.66 -5.58
C ASN A 50 -8.94 -17.32 -6.07
N ARG A 51 -7.68 -16.98 -5.76
CA ARG A 51 -7.14 -15.66 -6.12
C ARG A 51 -5.70 -15.67 -6.64
N GLY A 52 -5.51 -16.23 -7.84
CA GLY A 52 -4.29 -16.08 -8.66
C GLY A 52 -2.99 -16.53 -7.99
N SER A 53 -1.87 -16.27 -8.67
CA SER A 53 -0.52 -16.48 -8.12
C SER A 53 -0.11 -15.35 -7.17
N VAL A 54 0.84 -15.63 -6.27
CA VAL A 54 1.45 -14.62 -5.38
C VAL A 54 2.02 -13.46 -6.20
N GLU A 55 2.65 -13.77 -7.35
CA GLU A 55 3.25 -12.78 -8.24
C GLU A 55 2.21 -11.82 -8.84
N GLU A 56 1.04 -12.33 -9.23
CA GLU A 56 -0.05 -11.49 -9.75
C GLU A 56 -0.61 -10.56 -8.66
N HIS A 57 -0.82 -11.09 -7.45
CA HIS A 57 -1.25 -10.28 -6.30
C HIS A 57 -0.21 -9.20 -5.96
N PHE A 58 1.07 -9.58 -5.93
CA PHE A 58 2.17 -8.66 -5.66
C PHE A 58 2.20 -7.51 -6.68
N LYS A 59 2.15 -7.83 -7.98
CA LYS A 59 2.12 -6.82 -9.06
C LYS A 59 0.91 -5.90 -8.94
N TYR A 60 -0.25 -6.45 -8.57
CA TYR A 60 -1.47 -5.66 -8.38
C TYR A 60 -1.34 -4.68 -7.21
N VAL A 61 -0.90 -5.15 -6.03
CA VAL A 61 -0.66 -4.31 -4.84
C VAL A 61 0.36 -3.22 -5.14
N LYS A 62 1.50 -3.58 -5.73
CA LYS A 62 2.56 -2.64 -6.12
C LYS A 62 2.04 -1.55 -7.06
N LYS A 63 1.20 -1.92 -8.04
CA LYS A 63 0.55 -0.96 -8.95
C LYS A 63 -0.37 0.01 -8.22
N LEU A 64 -1.13 -0.45 -7.22
CA LEU A 64 -2.02 0.42 -6.43
C LEU A 64 -1.22 1.41 -5.59
N ILE A 65 -0.17 0.97 -4.90
CA ILE A 65 0.72 1.85 -4.13
C ILE A 65 1.32 2.93 -5.04
N GLY A 66 1.79 2.57 -6.24
CA GLY A 66 2.34 3.53 -7.20
C GLY A 66 1.33 4.58 -7.64
N LYS A 67 0.05 4.21 -7.79
CA LYS A 67 -1.03 5.19 -8.05
C LYS A 67 -1.23 6.13 -6.87
N GLY A 68 -1.20 5.63 -5.64
CA GLY A 68 -1.33 6.45 -4.43
C GLY A 68 -0.19 7.47 -4.30
N LEU A 69 1.05 7.05 -4.54
CA LEU A 69 2.22 7.93 -4.55
C LEU A 69 2.10 9.01 -5.64
N ALA A 70 1.74 8.61 -6.87
CA ALA A 70 1.57 9.54 -7.98
C ALA A 70 0.47 10.58 -7.73
N TYR A 71 -0.65 10.16 -7.12
CA TYR A 71 -1.71 11.09 -6.74
C TYR A 71 -1.22 12.08 -5.67
N SER A 72 -0.57 11.57 -4.62
CA SER A 72 -0.05 12.41 -3.53
C SER A 72 0.96 13.46 -4.02
N MET A 73 1.85 13.08 -4.94
CA MET A 73 2.79 14.02 -5.60
C MET A 73 2.08 15.12 -6.38
N ARG A 74 0.91 14.80 -6.97
CA ARG A 74 0.18 15.72 -7.85
C ARG A 74 -0.72 16.68 -7.07
N TYR A 75 -1.31 16.23 -5.96
CA TYR A 75 -2.45 16.92 -5.37
C TYR A 75 -2.29 17.36 -3.92
N SER A 76 -1.32 16.84 -3.14
CA SER A 76 -1.35 17.07 -1.68
C SER A 76 -0.10 17.66 -1.04
N LEU A 77 1.02 17.87 -1.75
CA LEU A 77 2.32 18.10 -1.09
C LEU A 77 3.14 19.33 -1.55
N PRO A 78 3.83 20.02 -0.61
CA PRO A 78 4.93 20.96 -0.88
C PRO A 78 6.06 20.35 -1.73
N SER A 79 6.91 21.20 -2.34
CA SER A 79 7.98 20.75 -3.24
C SER A 79 9.00 19.80 -2.60
N HIS A 80 9.31 19.98 -1.32
CA HIS A 80 10.25 19.12 -0.57
C HIS A 80 9.76 17.66 -0.46
N ASP A 81 8.45 17.46 -0.32
CA ASP A 81 7.90 16.12 -0.09
C ASP A 81 7.70 15.38 -1.43
N LYS A 82 7.74 16.10 -2.56
CA LYS A 82 7.79 15.48 -3.90
C LYS A 82 9.10 14.73 -4.13
N ASP A 83 10.22 15.24 -3.62
CA ASP A 83 11.51 14.55 -3.72
C ASP A 83 11.49 13.26 -2.89
N VAL A 84 10.88 13.32 -1.69
CA VAL A 84 10.68 12.14 -0.84
C VAL A 84 9.81 11.11 -1.54
N LEU A 85 8.63 11.50 -2.06
CA LEU A 85 7.75 10.57 -2.76
C LEU A 85 8.37 10.01 -4.05
N THR A 86 9.20 10.78 -4.75
CA THR A 86 9.95 10.30 -5.93
C THR A 86 10.94 9.21 -5.53
N LYS A 87 11.63 9.38 -4.39
CA LYS A 87 12.51 8.35 -3.83
C LYS A 87 11.72 7.10 -3.43
N LEU A 88 10.56 7.27 -2.81
CA LEU A 88 9.67 6.17 -2.44
C LEU A 88 9.18 5.40 -3.68
N GLN A 89 8.93 6.08 -4.80
CA GLN A 89 8.59 5.43 -6.07
C GLN A 89 9.74 4.53 -6.57
N GLY A 90 10.99 4.98 -6.46
CA GLY A 90 12.16 4.14 -6.79
C GLY A 90 12.30 2.92 -5.86
N GLN A 91 12.02 3.08 -4.57
CA GLN A 91 12.00 1.97 -3.62
C GLN A 91 10.87 0.98 -3.93
N LEU A 92 9.69 1.49 -4.30
CA LEU A 92 8.57 0.67 -4.74
C LEU A 92 8.97 -0.18 -5.96
N ASP A 93 9.67 0.40 -6.94
CA ASP A 93 10.11 -0.30 -8.15
C ASP A 93 11.10 -1.44 -7.84
N MET A 94 11.93 -1.29 -6.81
CA MET A 94 12.85 -2.33 -6.33
C MET A 94 12.19 -3.36 -5.40
N ALA A 95 11.02 -3.06 -4.83
CA ALA A 95 10.35 -3.95 -3.89
C ALA A 95 10.01 -5.31 -4.52
N SER A 96 10.22 -6.36 -3.73
CA SER A 96 10.16 -7.77 -4.11
C SER A 96 9.25 -8.64 -3.22
N ASN A 97 8.81 -8.10 -2.08
CA ASN A 97 7.95 -8.77 -1.10
C ASN A 97 7.04 -7.78 -0.36
N SER A 98 6.01 -8.28 0.32
CA SER A 98 5.03 -7.47 1.04
C SER A 98 5.64 -6.60 2.15
N GLY A 99 6.71 -7.07 2.79
CA GLY A 99 7.43 -6.32 3.81
C GLY A 99 8.06 -5.04 3.26
N GLU A 100 8.71 -5.13 2.09
CA GLU A 100 9.28 -3.97 1.39
C GLU A 100 8.21 -3.01 0.90
N LEU A 101 7.07 -3.53 0.41
CA LEU A 101 5.92 -2.69 0.06
C LEU A 101 5.39 -1.92 1.28
N MET A 102 5.31 -2.58 2.44
CA MET A 102 4.89 -1.93 3.69
C MET A 102 5.87 -0.86 4.16
N ALA A 103 7.18 -1.07 4.02
CA ALA A 103 8.17 -0.06 4.36
C ALA A 103 8.00 1.23 3.52
N VAL A 104 7.65 1.08 2.23
CA VAL A 104 7.31 2.21 1.35
C VAL A 104 6.05 2.92 1.83
N ILE A 105 5.00 2.16 2.17
CA ILE A 105 3.73 2.70 2.68
C ILE A 105 3.94 3.47 3.98
N ASP A 106 4.65 2.88 4.95
CA ASP A 106 4.89 3.51 6.25
C ASP A 106 5.66 4.83 6.08
N SER A 107 6.68 4.83 5.21
CA SER A 107 7.44 6.04 4.89
C SER A 107 6.57 7.09 4.17
N ALA A 108 5.65 6.65 3.32
CA ALA A 108 4.72 7.56 2.62
C ALA A 108 3.70 8.17 3.58
N ILE A 109 3.19 7.39 4.54
CA ILE A 109 2.33 7.89 5.62
C ILE A 109 3.10 8.93 6.44
N GLU A 110 4.31 8.65 6.89
CA GLU A 110 5.12 9.62 7.64
C GLU A 110 5.38 10.92 6.85
N ALA A 111 5.69 10.81 5.57
CA ALA A 111 5.91 11.96 4.70
C ALA A 111 4.63 12.78 4.45
N THR A 112 3.45 12.16 4.54
CA THR A 112 2.15 12.80 4.31
C THR A 112 1.45 13.23 5.59
N ASP A 113 1.76 12.64 6.75
CA ASP A 113 1.22 12.97 8.08
C ASP A 113 1.86 14.22 8.69
N LEU A 114 3.02 14.67 8.22
CA LEU A 114 3.65 15.95 8.61
C LEU A 114 2.86 17.21 8.16
N LEU A 115 1.64 17.03 7.64
CA LEU A 115 0.79 18.08 7.09
C LEU A 115 -0.56 18.24 7.81
N GLN A 116 -0.75 17.57 8.96
CA GLN A 116 -1.76 17.95 9.96
C GLN A 116 -1.15 18.87 11.00
#